data_AF-A0A8E2DQT7-F1
#
_entry.id   AF-A0A8E2DQT7-F1
#
_cell.length_a   1.000
_cell.length_b   1.000
_cell.length_c   1.000
_cell.angle_alpha   90.00
_cell.angle_beta   90.00
_cell.angle_gamma   90.00
#
_symmetry.space_group_name_H-M   'P 1'
#
loop_
_entity.id
_entity.type
_entity.pdbx_description
1 polymer ?
#
loop_
_entity_poly.entity_id
_entity_poly.type
_entity_poly.pdbx_seq_one_letter_code
_entity_poly.pdbx_strand_id
1 'polypeptide(L)'
;MLLHFGFLVDEDWLVRRGVALRLGNNKTTEDRYYTIGQSVLDIMMKARLGDQCNIRRVVTKQGNDYWCMALASNDPREGMYTPHNMPPQEQLDRLKEVLMKKDHIKPQWYKAKYP
;
A
#
# COMPACT_ATOMS: atom_id res chain seq x y z
N MET A 1 -0.61 5.08 -19.53
CA MET A 1 0.32 4.76 -18.43
C MET A 1 -0.49 4.64 -17.16
N LEU A 2 -0.47 3.47 -16.50
CA LEU A 2 -1.21 3.24 -15.27
C LEU A 2 -0.47 3.88 -14.08
N LEU A 3 -1.19 4.64 -13.27
CA LEU A 3 -0.70 5.40 -12.13
C LEU A 3 -1.53 5.08 -10.89
N HIS A 4 -0.85 4.96 -9.75
CA HIS A 4 -1.49 4.75 -8.46
C HIS A 4 -1.06 5.81 -7.45
N PHE A 5 -1.99 6.31 -6.66
CA PHE A 5 -1.75 7.28 -5.60
C PHE A 5 -1.76 6.60 -4.23
N GLY A 6 -0.70 6.76 -3.45
CA GLY A 6 -0.65 6.17 -2.12
C GLY A 6 0.70 6.32 -1.42
N PHE A 7 0.93 5.46 -0.43
CA PHE A 7 2.19 5.41 0.31
C PHE A 7 3.02 4.21 -0.10
N LEU A 8 4.32 4.43 -0.32
CA LEU A 8 5.27 3.33 -0.49
C LEU A 8 5.44 2.56 0.81
N VAL A 9 5.52 1.24 0.72
CA VAL A 9 5.76 0.37 1.85
C VAL A 9 6.91 -0.57 1.51
N ASP A 10 7.79 -0.77 2.49
CA ASP A 10 8.91 -1.68 2.40
C ASP A 10 8.43 -3.12 2.62
N GLU A 11 8.92 -4.05 1.79
CA GLU A 11 8.50 -5.45 1.86
C GLU A 11 8.97 -6.11 3.15
N ASP A 12 10.22 -5.87 3.55
CA ASP A 12 10.75 -6.46 4.79
C ASP A 12 10.06 -5.88 6.02
N TRP A 13 9.64 -4.62 5.99
CA TRP A 13 8.80 -4.05 7.04
C TRP A 13 7.45 -4.77 7.14
N LEU A 14 6.78 -5.06 6.02
CA LEU A 14 5.53 -5.83 6.03
C LEU A 14 5.73 -7.22 6.62
N VAL A 15 6.79 -7.93 6.22
CA VAL A 15 7.11 -9.25 6.76
C VAL A 15 7.41 -9.18 8.27
N ARG A 16 8.28 -8.28 8.71
CA ARG A 16 8.62 -8.11 10.14
C ARG A 16 7.38 -7.82 10.98
N ARG A 17 6.52 -6.92 10.50
CA ARG A 17 5.27 -6.57 11.16
C ARG A 17 4.33 -7.78 11.26
N GLY A 18 4.14 -8.51 10.16
CA GLY A 18 3.28 -9.70 10.13
C GLY A 18 3.74 -10.78 11.09
N VAL A 19 5.05 -11.06 11.13
CA VAL A 19 5.65 -12.02 12.08
C VAL A 19 5.44 -11.54 13.53
N ALA A 20 5.69 -10.26 13.83
CA ALA A 20 5.51 -9.71 15.17
C ALA A 20 4.06 -9.80 15.67
N LEU A 21 3.10 -9.69 14.76
CA LEU A 21 1.67 -9.81 15.06
C LEU A 21 1.11 -11.23 14.93
N ARG A 22 1.96 -12.23 14.68
CA ARG A 22 1.57 -13.64 14.49
C ARG A 22 0.56 -13.84 13.34
N LEU A 23 0.63 -12.99 12.32
CA LEU A 23 -0.20 -13.08 11.10
C LEU A 23 0.37 -14.09 10.08
N GLY A 24 1.60 -14.55 10.29
CA GLY A 24 2.30 -15.47 9.42
C GLY A 24 3.73 -15.72 9.89
N ASN A 25 4.57 -16.28 9.01
CA ASN A 25 5.98 -16.56 9.27
C ASN A 25 6.84 -16.21 8.05
N ASN A 26 8.17 -16.28 8.17
CA ASN A 26 9.09 -15.95 7.07
C ASN A 26 10.09 -17.08 6.75
N LYS A 27 9.71 -18.33 7.04
CA LYS A 27 10.59 -19.51 6.90
C LYS A 27 10.86 -19.84 5.44
N THR A 28 9.86 -19.66 4.58
CA THR A 28 9.96 -19.88 3.14
C THR A 28 9.56 -18.63 2.36
N THR A 29 9.88 -18.61 1.07
CA THR A 29 9.44 -17.54 0.16
C THR A 29 7.92 -17.48 0.07
N GLU A 30 7.23 -18.62 0.07
CA GLU A 30 5.76 -18.68 0.06
C GLU A 30 5.17 -18.14 1.35
N ASP A 31 5.71 -18.53 2.51
CA ASP A 31 5.31 -17.99 3.82
C ASP A 31 5.48 -16.47 3.88
N ARG A 32 6.55 -15.93 3.27
CA ARG A 32 6.77 -14.48 3.17
C ARG A 32 5.66 -13.80 2.37
N TYR A 33 5.30 -14.32 1.20
CA TYR A 33 4.21 -13.75 0.40
C TYR A 33 2.87 -13.81 1.12
N TYR A 34 2.57 -14.94 1.77
CA TYR A 34 1.37 -15.06 2.60
C TYR A 34 1.36 -14.03 3.74
N THR A 35 2.49 -13.87 4.44
CA THR A 35 2.64 -12.91 5.54
C THR A 35 2.50 -11.46 5.08
N ILE A 36 2.99 -11.12 3.88
CA ILE A 36 2.77 -9.82 3.26
C ILE A 36 1.27 -9.61 3.03
N GLY A 37 0.58 -10.57 2.42
CA GLY A 37 -0.87 -10.50 2.19
C GLY A 37 -1.66 -10.28 3.48
N GLN A 38 -1.39 -11.05 4.53
CA GLN A 38 -2.05 -10.89 5.83
C GLN A 38 -1.73 -9.55 6.49
N SER A 39 -0.49 -9.07 6.37
CA SER A 39 -0.10 -7.76 6.92
C SER A 39 -0.84 -6.61 6.23
N VAL A 40 -1.02 -6.72 4.91
CA VAL A 40 -1.75 -5.73 4.12
C VAL A 40 -3.23 -5.70 4.51
N LEU A 41 -3.86 -6.87 4.66
CA LEU A 41 -5.24 -6.97 5.14
C LEU A 41 -5.41 -6.35 6.53
N ASP A 42 -4.52 -6.66 7.47
CA ASP A 42 -4.54 -6.07 8.81
C ASP A 42 -4.37 -4.53 8.77
N ILE A 43 -3.51 -4.00 7.89
CA ILE A 43 -3.36 -2.55 7.72
C ILE A 43 -4.64 -1.93 7.16
N MET A 44 -5.24 -2.53 6.12
CA MET A 44 -6.49 -2.04 5.51
C MET A 44 -7.63 -2.01 6.52
N MET A 45 -7.75 -3.04 7.37
CA MET A 45 -8.74 -3.10 8.43
C MET A 45 -8.50 -2.01 9.49
N LYS A 46 -7.26 -1.86 9.98
CA LYS A 46 -6.92 -0.85 11.00
C LYS A 46 -7.11 0.57 10.49
N ALA A 47 -6.78 0.82 9.22
CA ALA A 47 -6.97 2.14 8.59
C ALA A 47 -8.44 2.39 8.19
N ARG A 48 -9.34 1.41 8.38
CA ARG A 48 -10.76 1.46 7.98
C ARG A 48 -10.94 1.81 6.51
N LEU A 49 -10.19 1.13 5.64
CA LEU A 49 -10.17 1.38 4.20
C LEU A 49 -10.95 0.33 3.40
N GLY A 50 -11.28 -0.83 3.98
CA GLY A 50 -12.05 -1.86 3.28
C GLY A 50 -11.46 -2.20 1.89
N ASP A 51 -12.32 -2.17 0.87
CA ASP A 51 -12.01 -2.36 -0.55
C ASP A 51 -11.50 -1.10 -1.26
N GLN A 52 -11.40 0.03 -0.56
CA GLN A 52 -10.95 1.31 -1.13
C GLN A 52 -9.43 1.41 -1.24
N CYS A 53 -8.69 0.46 -0.68
CA CYS A 53 -7.24 0.39 -0.77
C CYS A 53 -6.80 -0.85 -1.54
N ASN A 54 -5.82 -0.67 -2.41
CA ASN A 54 -5.18 -1.71 -3.18
C ASN A 54 -3.68 -1.78 -2.86
N ILE A 55 -3.10 -2.97 -2.90
CA ILE A 55 -1.64 -3.11 -2.96
C ILE A 55 -1.19 -3.27 -4.42
N ARG A 56 -0.19 -2.48 -4.82
CA ARG A 56 0.33 -2.48 -6.20
C ARG A 56 1.86 -2.40 -6.20
N ARG A 57 2.50 -3.07 -7.16
CA ARG A 57 3.92 -2.87 -7.45
C ARG A 57 4.08 -1.60 -8.27
N VAL A 58 4.88 -0.67 -7.78
CA VAL A 58 5.11 0.63 -8.44
C VAL A 58 6.59 0.92 -8.59
N VAL A 59 6.90 1.80 -9.52
CA VAL A 59 8.26 2.29 -9.80
C VAL A 59 8.34 3.77 -9.44
N THR A 60 9.35 4.12 -8.66
CA THR A 60 9.67 5.52 -8.32
C THR A 60 10.29 6.26 -9.50
N LYS A 61 10.39 7.59 -9.41
CA LYS A 61 11.08 8.39 -10.45
C LYS A 61 12.54 7.99 -10.65
N GLN A 62 13.19 7.45 -9.60
CA GLN A 62 14.54 6.94 -9.65
C GLN A 62 14.65 5.50 -10.22
N GLY A 63 13.55 4.88 -10.63
CA GLY A 63 13.54 3.53 -11.19
C GLY A 63 13.51 2.40 -10.16
N ASN A 64 13.40 2.72 -8.87
CA ASN A 64 13.33 1.71 -7.81
C ASN A 64 11.91 1.14 -7.66
N ASP A 65 11.84 -0.16 -7.42
CA ASP A 65 10.61 -0.93 -7.23
C ASP A 65 10.16 -0.94 -5.76
N TYR A 66 8.88 -0.67 -5.54
CA TYR A 66 8.26 -0.72 -4.21
C TYR A 66 6.85 -1.30 -4.25
N TRP A 67 6.37 -1.75 -3.09
CA TRP A 67 4.94 -1.90 -2.85
C TRP A 67 4.33 -0.54 -2.54
N CYS A 68 3.12 -0.29 -3.03
CA CYS A 68 2.32 0.89 -2.72
C CYS A 68 0.98 0.45 -2.15
N MET A 69 0.62 0.98 -0.98
CA MET A 69 -0.76 0.97 -0.52
C MET A 69 -1.49 2.13 -1.17
N ALA A 70 -2.13 1.82 -2.29
CA ALA A 70 -2.79 2.75 -3.18
C ALA A 70 -4.24 2.98 -2.76
N LEU A 71 -4.66 4.24 -2.75
CA LEU A 71 -6.03 4.66 -2.52
C LEU A 71 -6.71 5.17 -3.78
N ALA A 72 -5.95 5.63 -4.79
CA ALA A 72 -6.51 6.04 -6.08
C ALA A 72 -5.73 5.44 -7.25
N SER A 73 -6.40 5.30 -8.40
CA SER A 73 -5.80 4.90 -9.68
C SER A 73 -6.28 5.85 -10.78
N ASN A 74 -5.48 6.03 -11.82
CA ASN A 74 -5.97 6.69 -13.04
C ASN A 74 -6.74 5.73 -13.97
N ASP A 75 -6.82 4.44 -13.64
CA ASP A 75 -7.79 3.51 -14.23
C ASP A 75 -9.06 3.46 -13.36
N PRO A 76 -10.21 3.95 -13.86
CA PRO A 76 -11.45 3.99 -13.08
C PRO A 76 -12.02 2.59 -12.78
N ARG A 77 -11.49 1.52 -13.38
CA ARG A 77 -11.90 0.14 -13.11
C ARG A 77 -11.23 -0.45 -11.88
N GLU A 78 -10.15 0.16 -11.40
CA GLU A 78 -9.35 -0.39 -10.30
C GLU A 78 -9.74 0.14 -8.92
N GLY A 79 -10.55 1.19 -8.83
CA GLY A 79 -10.92 1.73 -7.53
C GLY A 79 -11.89 2.90 -7.60
N MET A 80 -12.37 3.28 -6.42
CA MET A 80 -13.35 4.36 -6.24
C MET A 80 -12.77 5.75 -6.53
N TYR A 81 -11.49 5.95 -6.22
CA TYR A 81 -10.83 7.25 -6.32
C TYR A 81 -9.95 7.36 -7.56
N THR A 82 -9.98 8.53 -8.17
CA THR A 82 -9.26 8.88 -9.41
C THR A 82 -8.58 10.23 -9.27
N PRO A 83 -7.74 10.67 -10.24
CA PRO A 83 -7.18 12.02 -10.22
C PRO A 83 -8.24 13.14 -10.14
N HIS A 84 -9.48 12.88 -10.55
CA HIS A 84 -10.60 13.84 -10.50
C HIS A 84 -11.50 13.68 -9.27
N ASN A 85 -11.33 12.59 -8.50
CA ASN A 85 -12.06 12.30 -7.28
C ASN A 85 -11.09 11.68 -6.26
N MET A 86 -10.36 12.52 -5.55
CA MET A 86 -9.31 12.07 -4.62
C MET A 86 -9.88 11.49 -3.32
N PRO A 87 -9.18 10.55 -2.67
CA PRO A 87 -9.56 10.05 -1.36
C PRO A 87 -9.62 11.19 -0.33
N PRO A 88 -10.59 11.17 0.60
CA PRO A 88 -10.63 12.12 1.72
C PRO A 88 -9.33 12.15 2.52
N GLN A 89 -8.93 13.33 3.00
CA GLN A 89 -7.69 13.50 3.77
C GLN A 89 -7.65 12.59 5.01
N GLU A 90 -8.79 12.40 5.69
CA GLU A 90 -8.90 11.52 6.85
C GLU A 90 -8.46 10.07 6.54
N GLN A 91 -8.77 9.55 5.34
CA GLN A 91 -8.33 8.22 4.93
C GLN A 91 -6.81 8.16 4.72
N LEU A 92 -6.25 9.22 4.14
CA LEU A 92 -4.80 9.35 3.96
C LEU A 92 -4.09 9.41 5.32
N ASP A 93 -4.65 10.14 6.27
CA ASP A 93 -4.10 10.30 7.62
C ASP A 93 -4.16 8.97 8.40
N ARG A 94 -5.30 8.27 8.39
CA ARG A 94 -5.43 6.94 9.01
C ARG A 94 -4.44 5.94 8.42
N LEU A 95 -4.29 5.92 7.10
CA LEU A 95 -3.33 5.03 6.45
C LEU A 95 -1.89 5.39 6.85
N LYS A 96 -1.55 6.68 6.85
CA LYS A 96 -0.22 7.18 7.23
C LYS A 96 0.13 6.79 8.67
N GLU A 97 -0.82 6.93 9.59
CA GLU A 97 -0.69 6.58 10.99
C GLU A 97 -0.43 5.08 11.18
N VAL A 98 -1.24 4.22 10.55
CA VAL A 98 -1.08 2.76 10.64
C VAL A 98 0.24 2.30 10.02
N LEU A 99 0.70 2.97 8.96
CA LEU A 99 1.99 2.74 8.33
C LEU A 99 3.18 3.36 9.09
N MET A 100 2.92 4.07 10.20
CA MET A 100 3.92 4.76 11.03
C MET A 100 4.86 5.65 10.21
N LYS A 101 4.33 6.33 9.19
CA LYS A 101 5.12 7.21 8.34
C LYS A 101 5.45 8.51 9.06
N LYS A 102 6.67 9.00 8.88
CA LYS A 102 7.09 10.32 9.37
C LYS A 102 6.21 11.43 8.78
N ASP A 103 6.06 12.54 9.50
CA ASP A 103 5.11 13.59 9.15
C ASP A 103 5.33 14.21 7.76
N HIS A 104 6.58 14.37 7.35
CA HIS A 104 6.92 14.93 6.04
C HIS A 104 6.63 13.97 4.87
N ILE A 105 6.39 12.68 5.13
CA ILE A 105 6.07 11.71 4.07
C ILE A 105 4.61 11.90 3.65
N LYS A 106 4.44 12.30 2.40
CA LYS A 106 3.13 12.48 1.76
C LYS A 106 2.85 11.37 0.74
N PRO A 107 1.58 11.01 0.52
CA PRO A 107 1.21 10.11 -0.56
C PRO A 107 1.49 10.78 -1.91
N GLN A 108 1.86 9.99 -2.92
CA GLN A 108 2.21 10.49 -4.25
C GLN A 108 1.69 9.54 -5.34
N TRP A 109 1.67 10.04 -6.56
CA TRP A 109 1.41 9.23 -7.75
C TRP A 109 2.68 8.49 -8.18
N TYR A 110 2.55 7.18 -8.35
CA TYR A 110 3.62 6.31 -8.83
C TYR A 110 3.17 5.56 -10.07
N LYS A 111 4.12 5.24 -10.94
CA LYS A 111 3.89 4.43 -12.14
C LYS A 111 3.74 2.96 -11.74
N ALA A 112 2.71 2.28 -12.23
CA ALA A 112 2.60 0.83 -12.05
C ALA A 112 3.78 0.12 -12.72
N LYS A 113 4.35 -0.89 -12.06
CA LYS A 113 5.44 -1.69 -12.64
C LYS A 113 4.92 -2.55 -13.80
N TYR A 114 3.74 -3.12 -13.62
CA TYR A 114 3.06 -3.95 -14.61
C TYR A 114 1.71 -3.27 -14.95
N PRO A 115 1.32 -3.23 -16.23
CA PRO A 115 0.06 -2.64 -16.67
C PRO A 115 -1.16 -3.49 -16.30
#